data_AF-A0A8H6YBG7-F1
#
_entry.id   AF-A0A8H6YBG7-F1
#
_cell.length_a   1.000
_cell.length_b   1.000
_cell.length_c   1.000
_cell.angle_alpha   90.00
_cell.angle_beta   90.00
_cell.angle_gamma   90.00
#
_symmetry.space_group_name_H-M   'P 1'
#
loop_
_entity.id
_entity.type
_entity.pdbx_description
1 polymer ?
#
loop_
_entity_poly.entity_id
_entity_poly.type
_entity_poly.pdbx_seq_one_letter_code
_entity_poly.pdbx_strand_id
1 'polypeptide(L)'
;MLAVRVRPPLRRIPPCLCAHRPSDRRFFIQSLCDGFLDLATALPFPPSVPAYSGTIILVTVVSRLALFPIALWGRNRVRRLENVVLPEVERLKPIISKQVLDDMKRQGMRREDLIPAKLQQLHLSRMIEKVKAEQKRLIAEHKCHPVLSMVASPASQLPVFVVLSMMFSRLAQDPTPFDSEAFLTLTTLNHPDPTWAIPIVLGFVTMANVESNNWLMSAVQRDRLRKAEEKRAQMMAAGKSFVLQPHKIIKTTLHGLSVGRIILAGISPGSVVLYWTTSAICGLIQTWILDYTPRERPTSQVAAIPPQSVQSVEAPKPVVEKPVTATPTLVIKKTQQKTQK
;
A
#
# COMPACT_ATOMS: atom_id res chain seq x y z
N MET A 1 -32.98 71.06 -39.07
CA MET A 1 -33.03 69.73 -39.73
C MET A 1 -32.53 68.68 -38.74
N LEU A 2 -33.45 67.94 -38.12
CA LEU A 2 -33.19 66.92 -37.11
C LEU A 2 -32.88 65.58 -37.78
N ALA A 3 -31.65 65.08 -37.60
CA ALA A 3 -31.23 63.77 -38.10
C ALA A 3 -31.66 62.66 -37.13
N VAL A 4 -32.58 61.80 -37.59
CA VAL A 4 -33.06 60.60 -36.90
C VAL A 4 -31.97 59.53 -36.92
N ARG A 5 -31.44 59.19 -35.76
CA ARG A 5 -30.41 58.14 -35.59
C ARG A 5 -31.08 56.81 -35.28
N VAL A 6 -31.17 55.94 -36.28
CA VAL A 6 -31.70 54.57 -36.18
C VAL A 6 -30.75 53.71 -35.34
N ARG A 7 -31.26 53.09 -34.26
CA ARG A 7 -30.53 52.09 -33.46
C ARG A 7 -30.68 50.69 -34.10
N PRO A 8 -29.62 49.86 -34.11
CA PRO A 8 -29.71 48.49 -34.64
C PRO A 8 -30.37 47.53 -33.63
N PRO A 9 -30.90 46.38 -34.10
CA PRO A 9 -31.59 45.42 -33.25
C PRO A 9 -30.61 44.62 -32.37
N LEU A 10 -30.98 44.45 -31.10
CA LEU A 10 -30.28 43.62 -30.13
C LEU A 10 -30.31 42.14 -30.56
N ARG A 11 -29.12 41.57 -30.84
CA ARG A 11 -28.93 40.12 -31.01
C ARG A 11 -29.28 39.42 -29.70
N ARG A 12 -30.30 38.55 -29.74
CA ARG A 12 -30.60 37.58 -28.68
C ARG A 12 -29.43 36.59 -28.58
N ILE A 13 -28.75 36.61 -27.44
CA ILE A 13 -27.76 35.61 -27.06
C ILE A 13 -28.53 34.33 -26.68
N PRO A 14 -28.25 33.16 -27.27
CA PRO A 14 -28.86 31.90 -26.85
C PRO A 14 -28.38 31.54 -25.44
N PRO A 15 -29.27 31.03 -24.56
CA PRO A 15 -28.87 30.58 -23.23
C PRO A 15 -27.90 29.40 -23.38
N CYS A 16 -26.65 29.62 -22.98
CA CYS A 16 -25.63 28.58 -22.93
C CYS A 16 -25.99 27.55 -21.84
N LEU A 17 -26.33 26.35 -22.30
CA LEU A 17 -25.85 25.05 -21.86
C LEU A 17 -25.64 24.80 -20.36
N CYS A 18 -26.50 23.91 -19.85
CA CYS A 18 -26.20 22.85 -18.87
C CYS A 18 -25.67 23.28 -17.49
N ALA A 19 -26.59 23.80 -16.67
CA ALA A 19 -26.49 23.66 -15.22
C ALA A 19 -26.59 22.16 -14.86
N HIS A 20 -25.46 21.55 -14.53
CA HIS A 20 -25.38 20.19 -14.00
C HIS A 20 -26.10 20.18 -12.64
N ARG A 21 -27.32 19.61 -12.57
CA ARG A 21 -28.12 19.52 -11.35
C ARG A 21 -27.41 18.61 -10.33
N PRO A 22 -27.07 19.07 -9.11
CA PRO A 22 -26.45 18.25 -8.07
C PRO A 22 -27.50 17.40 -7.32
N SER A 23 -28.34 16.66 -8.06
CA SER A 23 -29.52 15.98 -7.49
C SER A 23 -29.30 14.50 -7.12
N ASP A 24 -28.35 13.78 -7.72
CA ASP A 24 -28.34 12.30 -7.61
C ASP A 24 -27.91 11.73 -6.27
N ARG A 25 -27.03 12.41 -5.51
CA ARG A 25 -26.45 11.81 -4.29
C ARG A 25 -27.46 11.58 -3.17
N ARG A 26 -28.47 12.45 -3.04
CA ARG A 26 -29.50 12.31 -1.99
C ARG A 26 -30.45 11.16 -2.30
N PHE A 27 -30.83 11.00 -3.57
CA PHE A 27 -31.70 9.90 -4.01
C PHE A 27 -31.03 8.53 -3.81
N PHE A 28 -29.73 8.42 -4.08
CA PHE A 28 -29.01 7.15 -3.87
C PHE A 28 -29.04 6.69 -2.42
N ILE A 29 -28.70 7.55 -1.45
CA ILE A 29 -28.71 7.18 -0.03
C ILE A 29 -30.13 6.89 0.45
N GLN A 30 -31.12 7.66 0.01
CA GLN A 30 -32.52 7.39 0.37
C GLN A 30 -32.99 6.02 -0.13
N SER A 31 -32.69 5.67 -1.38
CA SER A 31 -33.04 4.35 -1.94
C SER A 31 -32.37 3.20 -1.18
N LEU A 32 -31.15 3.40 -0.68
CA LEU A 32 -30.50 2.41 0.19
C LEU A 32 -31.17 2.32 1.57
N CYS A 33 -31.58 3.43 2.15
CA CYS A 33 -32.33 3.46 3.41
C CYS A 33 -33.65 2.70 3.27
N ASP A 34 -34.44 2.99 2.23
CA ASP A 34 -35.73 2.36 1.99
C ASP A 34 -35.54 0.84 1.77
N GLY A 35 -34.57 0.45 0.91
CA GLY A 35 -34.26 -0.96 0.69
C GLY A 35 -33.74 -1.69 1.93
N PHE A 36 -33.04 -1.00 2.83
CA PHE A 36 -32.64 -1.56 4.12
C PHE A 36 -33.85 -1.82 5.03
N LEU A 37 -34.80 -0.88 5.11
CA LEU A 37 -36.00 -1.02 5.94
C LEU A 37 -36.91 -2.15 5.42
N ASP A 38 -37.06 -2.25 4.10
CA ASP A 38 -37.79 -3.34 3.45
C ASP A 38 -37.12 -4.69 3.74
N LEU A 39 -35.79 -4.76 3.64
CA LEU A 39 -35.05 -5.97 3.97
C LEU A 39 -35.21 -6.38 5.45
N ALA A 40 -35.17 -5.40 6.36
CA ALA A 40 -35.30 -5.65 7.78
C ALA A 40 -36.67 -6.22 8.17
N THR A 41 -37.73 -5.77 7.51
CA THR A 41 -39.09 -6.26 7.75
C THR A 41 -39.39 -7.57 7.01
N ALA A 42 -38.74 -7.81 5.87
CA ALA A 42 -38.93 -9.02 5.07
C ALA A 42 -38.18 -10.26 5.62
N LEU A 43 -37.09 -10.06 6.37
CA LEU A 43 -36.29 -11.15 6.91
C LEU A 43 -36.97 -11.82 8.11
N PRO A 44 -37.14 -13.16 8.11
CA PRO A 44 -37.74 -13.88 9.23
C PRO A 44 -36.71 -14.10 10.34
N PHE A 45 -36.42 -13.07 11.14
CA PHE A 45 -35.58 -13.21 12.32
C PHE A 45 -36.32 -13.97 13.44
N PRO A 46 -35.61 -14.78 14.24
CA PRO A 46 -36.19 -15.35 15.45
C PRO A 46 -36.60 -14.23 16.42
N PRO A 47 -37.63 -14.42 17.25
CA PRO A 47 -38.15 -13.39 18.15
C PRO A 47 -37.13 -12.88 19.18
N SER A 48 -36.02 -13.58 19.37
CA SER A 48 -34.91 -13.17 20.23
C SER A 48 -33.99 -12.11 19.62
N VAL A 49 -34.04 -11.89 18.30
CA VAL A 49 -33.16 -10.95 17.59
C VAL A 49 -34.02 -9.82 17.01
N PRO A 50 -33.81 -8.56 17.45
CA PRO A 50 -34.49 -7.40 16.87
C PRO A 50 -34.18 -7.27 15.38
N ALA A 51 -35.21 -6.93 14.60
CA ALA A 51 -35.15 -6.98 13.14
C ALA A 51 -34.11 -6.00 12.56
N TYR A 52 -34.07 -4.75 13.03
CA TYR A 52 -33.15 -3.76 12.45
C TYR A 52 -31.71 -4.04 12.87
N SER A 53 -31.47 -4.33 14.15
CA SER A 53 -30.14 -4.73 14.67
C SER A 53 -29.59 -5.98 13.98
N GLY A 54 -30.42 -7.01 13.81
CA GLY A 54 -30.07 -8.23 13.08
C GLY A 54 -29.72 -7.94 11.62
N THR A 55 -30.47 -7.05 10.97
CA THR A 55 -30.21 -6.64 9.58
C THR A 55 -28.93 -5.82 9.46
N ILE A 56 -28.63 -4.91 10.39
CA ILE A 56 -27.35 -4.19 10.44
C ILE A 56 -26.20 -5.20 10.48
N ILE A 57 -26.27 -6.19 11.37
CA ILE A 57 -25.24 -7.23 11.50
C ILE A 57 -25.12 -8.01 10.20
N LEU A 58 -26.24 -8.47 9.63
CA LEU A 58 -26.27 -9.25 8.40
C LEU A 58 -25.66 -8.49 7.21
N VAL A 59 -26.11 -7.27 6.95
CA VAL A 59 -25.59 -6.41 5.87
C VAL A 59 -24.10 -6.16 6.04
N THR A 60 -23.64 -5.98 7.29
CA THR A 60 -22.22 -5.84 7.60
C THR A 60 -21.43 -7.09 7.25
N VAL A 61 -21.90 -8.27 7.68
CA VAL A 61 -21.23 -9.55 7.39
C VAL A 61 -21.21 -9.81 5.89
N VAL A 62 -22.34 -9.64 5.20
CA VAL A 62 -22.44 -9.87 3.74
C VAL A 62 -21.52 -8.93 2.98
N SER A 63 -21.51 -7.63 3.31
CA SER A 63 -20.62 -6.66 2.64
C SER A 63 -19.13 -6.98 2.88
N ARG A 64 -18.78 -7.46 4.08
CA ARG A 64 -17.41 -7.91 4.40
C ARG A 64 -17.03 -9.16 3.61
N LEU A 65 -17.92 -10.13 3.49
CA LEU A 65 -17.70 -11.34 2.70
C LEU A 65 -17.58 -11.03 1.20
N ALA A 66 -18.37 -10.11 0.68
CA ALA A 66 -18.28 -9.68 -0.72
C ALA A 66 -16.92 -9.06 -1.06
N LEU A 67 -16.29 -8.35 -0.11
CA LEU A 67 -14.96 -7.75 -0.28
C LEU A 67 -13.80 -8.70 0.12
N PHE A 68 -14.10 -9.85 0.71
CA PHE A 68 -13.09 -10.79 1.20
C PHE A 68 -12.11 -11.28 0.11
N PRO A 69 -12.54 -11.60 -1.13
CA PRO A 69 -11.63 -12.05 -2.19
C PRO A 69 -10.54 -11.02 -2.53
N ILE A 70 -10.86 -9.72 -2.48
CA ILE A 70 -9.91 -8.63 -2.73
C ILE A 70 -8.82 -8.61 -1.66
N ALA A 71 -9.22 -8.79 -0.40
CA ALA A 71 -8.29 -8.86 0.71
C ALA A 71 -7.38 -10.10 0.63
N LEU A 72 -7.95 -11.27 0.25
CA LEU A 72 -7.18 -12.49 0.02
C LEU A 72 -6.16 -12.32 -1.11
N TRP A 73 -6.56 -11.69 -2.22
CA TRP A 73 -5.68 -11.35 -3.33
C TRP A 73 -4.51 -10.47 -2.88
N GLY A 74 -4.79 -9.42 -2.10
CA GLY A 74 -3.76 -8.52 -1.55
C GLY A 74 -2.79 -9.28 -0.63
N ARG A 75 -3.30 -10.10 0.29
CA ARG A 75 -2.48 -10.90 1.22
C ARG A 75 -1.59 -11.89 0.48
N ASN A 76 -2.09 -12.57 -0.54
CA ASN A 76 -1.30 -13.52 -1.35
C ASN A 76 -0.14 -12.85 -2.11
N ARG A 77 -0.28 -11.59 -2.51
CA ARG A 77 0.84 -10.84 -3.11
C ARG A 77 1.88 -10.41 -2.08
N VAL A 78 1.43 -9.98 -0.89
CA VAL A 78 2.34 -9.66 0.22
C VAL A 78 3.13 -10.90 0.63
N ARG A 79 2.49 -12.08 0.70
CA ARG A 79 3.18 -13.34 1.00
C ARG A 79 4.27 -13.67 -0.01
N ARG A 80 4.03 -13.48 -1.31
CA ARG A 80 5.06 -13.69 -2.35
C ARG A 80 6.25 -12.75 -2.18
N LEU A 81 5.99 -11.48 -1.86
CA LEU A 81 7.05 -10.53 -1.55
C LEU A 81 7.89 -10.99 -0.34
N GLU A 82 7.23 -11.43 0.74
CA GLU A 82 7.91 -11.84 1.97
C GLU A 82 8.67 -13.16 1.85
N ASN A 83 8.10 -14.15 1.16
CA ASN A 83 8.64 -15.50 1.07
C ASN A 83 9.63 -15.68 -0.08
N VAL A 84 9.56 -14.87 -1.14
CA VAL A 84 10.41 -15.04 -2.35
C VAL A 84 11.36 -13.86 -2.51
N VAL A 85 10.83 -12.65 -2.67
CA VAL A 85 11.64 -11.47 -3.02
C VAL A 85 12.57 -11.05 -1.89
N LEU A 86 12.07 -10.96 -0.65
CA LEU A 86 12.90 -10.54 0.49
C LEU A 86 14.11 -11.45 0.76
N PRO A 87 13.98 -12.79 0.84
CA PRO A 87 15.14 -13.66 1.05
C PRO A 87 16.11 -13.63 -0.13
N GLU A 88 15.63 -13.51 -1.36
CA GLU A 88 16.50 -13.42 -2.53
C GLU A 88 17.33 -12.13 -2.55
N VAL A 89 16.71 -10.99 -2.22
CA VAL A 89 17.44 -9.72 -2.03
C VAL A 89 18.47 -9.86 -0.90
N GLU A 90 18.15 -10.55 0.19
CA GLU A 90 19.07 -10.79 1.30
C GLU A 90 20.29 -11.63 0.87
N ARG A 91 20.10 -12.61 -0.02
CA ARG A 91 21.18 -13.41 -0.64
C ARG A 91 22.05 -12.59 -1.60
N LEU A 92 21.45 -11.65 -2.34
CA LEU A 92 22.17 -10.82 -3.31
C LEU A 92 23.01 -9.71 -2.67
N LYS A 93 22.64 -9.22 -1.47
CA LYS A 93 23.37 -8.17 -0.75
C LYS A 93 24.89 -8.36 -0.67
N PRO A 94 25.43 -9.51 -0.21
CA PRO A 94 26.88 -9.72 -0.15
C PRO A 94 27.54 -9.75 -1.55
N ILE A 95 26.83 -10.24 -2.57
CA ILE A 95 27.33 -10.30 -3.96
C ILE A 95 27.45 -8.88 -4.52
N ILE A 96 26.38 -8.09 -4.38
CA ILE A 96 26.35 -6.69 -4.80
C ILE A 96 27.41 -5.88 -4.06
N SER A 97 27.60 -6.14 -2.76
CA SER A 97 28.63 -5.47 -1.96
C SER A 97 30.04 -5.66 -2.53
N LYS A 98 30.38 -6.89 -2.95
CA LYS A 98 31.65 -7.20 -3.62
C LYS A 98 31.76 -6.52 -4.98
N GLN A 99 30.71 -6.61 -5.81
CA GLN A 99 30.68 -5.96 -7.11
C GLN A 99 30.87 -4.44 -7.02
N VAL A 100 30.23 -3.78 -6.04
CA VAL A 100 30.40 -2.34 -5.82
C VAL A 100 31.85 -2.00 -5.44
N LEU A 101 32.50 -2.82 -4.60
CA LEU A 101 33.91 -2.62 -4.26
C LEU A 101 34.81 -2.76 -5.50
N ASP A 102 34.57 -3.76 -6.33
CA ASP A 102 35.36 -3.99 -7.54
C ASP A 102 35.15 -2.88 -8.58
N ASP A 103 33.92 -2.40 -8.74
CA ASP A 103 33.61 -1.24 -9.60
C ASP A 103 34.29 0.03 -9.08
N MET A 104 34.31 0.24 -7.76
CA MET A 104 35.01 1.38 -7.15
C MET A 104 36.53 1.30 -7.36
N LYS A 105 37.12 0.10 -7.31
CA LYS A 105 38.55 -0.10 -7.63
C LYS A 105 38.83 0.18 -9.11
N ARG A 106 37.97 -0.30 -10.02
CA ARG A 106 38.12 -0.13 -11.48
C ARG A 106 37.99 1.32 -11.93
N GLN A 107 37.11 2.09 -11.28
CA GLN A 107 36.87 3.48 -11.65
C GLN A 107 38.01 4.44 -11.27
N GLY A 108 39.03 3.97 -10.53
CA GLY A 108 40.15 4.81 -10.10
C GLY A 108 39.67 5.98 -9.24
N MET A 109 39.54 5.75 -7.94
CA MET A 109 39.01 6.80 -7.05
C MET A 109 39.97 8.00 -6.97
N ARG A 110 39.40 9.21 -6.97
CA ARG A 110 40.15 10.44 -6.69
C ARG A 110 40.76 10.38 -5.29
N ARG A 111 41.94 10.99 -5.13
CA ARG A 111 42.68 11.06 -3.86
C ARG A 111 41.82 11.58 -2.69
N GLU A 112 40.87 12.46 -2.99
CA GLU A 112 39.91 13.06 -2.05
C GLU A 112 38.85 12.08 -1.53
N ASP A 113 38.53 11.04 -2.29
CA ASP A 113 37.52 10.03 -1.96
C ASP A 113 38.11 8.79 -1.27
N LEU A 114 39.44 8.70 -1.19
CA LEU A 114 40.16 7.66 -0.43
C LEU A 114 40.12 7.89 1.10
N ILE A 115 39.57 9.00 1.57
CA ILE A 115 39.36 9.22 3.01
C ILE A 115 38.43 8.10 3.53
N PRO A 116 38.84 7.31 4.53
CA PRO A 116 38.16 6.07 4.91
C PRO A 116 36.68 6.27 5.29
N ALA A 117 36.34 7.40 5.93
CA ALA A 117 34.96 7.73 6.27
C ALA A 117 34.09 8.04 5.02
N LYS A 118 34.63 8.76 4.04
CA LYS A 118 33.92 9.14 2.81
C LYS A 118 33.78 7.94 1.88
N LEU A 119 34.80 7.09 1.80
CA LEU A 119 34.76 5.82 1.08
C LEU A 119 33.65 4.90 1.60
N GLN A 120 33.50 4.76 2.91
CA GLN A 120 32.41 3.97 3.49
C GLN A 120 31.03 4.52 3.15
N GLN A 121 30.85 5.85 3.19
CA GLN A 121 29.58 6.48 2.82
C GLN A 121 29.26 6.31 1.33
N LEU A 122 30.24 6.47 0.46
CA LEU A 122 30.09 6.26 -0.99
C LEU A 122 29.76 4.80 -1.31
N HIS A 123 30.47 3.84 -0.69
CA HIS A 123 30.20 2.41 -0.83
C HIS A 123 28.77 2.07 -0.39
N LEU A 124 28.38 2.54 0.80
CA LEU A 124 27.03 2.30 1.33
C LEU A 124 25.95 2.87 0.39
N SER A 125 26.15 4.09 -0.12
CA SER A 125 25.19 4.77 -0.99
C SER A 125 25.00 4.02 -2.31
N ARG A 126 26.11 3.64 -2.98
CA ARG A 126 26.08 2.85 -4.23
C ARG A 126 25.52 1.45 -4.01
N MET A 127 25.85 0.82 -2.89
CA MET A 127 25.30 -0.48 -2.52
C MET A 127 23.78 -0.40 -2.33
N ILE A 128 23.28 0.60 -1.59
CA ILE A 128 21.84 0.79 -1.38
C ILE A 128 21.13 1.01 -2.72
N GLU A 129 21.72 1.80 -3.62
CA GLU A 129 21.16 2.05 -4.95
C GLU A 129 21.05 0.77 -5.78
N LYS A 130 22.14 -0.02 -5.89
CA LYS A 130 22.12 -1.30 -6.61
C LYS A 130 21.16 -2.32 -5.98
N VAL A 131 21.11 -2.41 -4.66
CA VAL A 131 20.18 -3.29 -3.95
C VAL A 131 18.72 -2.88 -4.23
N LYS A 132 18.41 -1.58 -4.24
CA LYS A 132 17.08 -1.08 -4.58
C LYS A 132 16.71 -1.39 -6.04
N ALA A 133 17.66 -1.27 -6.96
CA ALA A 133 17.45 -1.61 -8.37
C ALA A 133 17.10 -3.09 -8.55
N GLU A 134 17.86 -4.00 -7.94
CA GLU A 134 17.58 -5.44 -7.95
C GLU A 134 16.25 -5.77 -7.27
N GLN A 135 15.94 -5.13 -6.14
CA GLN A 135 14.64 -5.30 -5.48
C GLN A 135 13.49 -4.90 -6.41
N LYS A 136 13.62 -3.78 -7.14
CA LYS A 136 12.61 -3.34 -8.10
C LYS A 136 12.48 -4.33 -9.27
N ARG A 137 13.60 -4.89 -9.75
CA ARG A 137 13.62 -5.93 -10.80
C ARG A 137 12.87 -7.17 -10.33
N LEU A 138 13.19 -7.70 -9.16
CA LEU A 138 12.55 -8.88 -8.58
C LEU A 138 11.06 -8.66 -8.29
N ILE A 139 10.67 -7.46 -7.85
CA ILE A 139 9.27 -7.07 -7.66
C ILE A 139 8.51 -7.09 -9.00
N ALA A 140 9.11 -6.58 -10.07
CA ALA A 140 8.50 -6.57 -11.40
C ALA A 140 8.37 -8.00 -11.95
N GLU A 141 9.41 -8.82 -11.79
CA GLU A 141 9.46 -10.22 -12.21
C GLU A 141 8.38 -11.06 -11.53
N HIS A 142 8.25 -10.94 -10.21
CA HIS A 142 7.24 -11.68 -9.42
C HIS A 142 5.86 -11.01 -9.39
N LYS A 143 5.70 -9.84 -10.05
CA LYS A 143 4.46 -9.03 -10.08
C LYS A 143 3.94 -8.69 -8.67
N CYS A 144 4.85 -8.41 -7.73
CA CYS A 144 4.53 -8.16 -6.31
C CYS A 144 4.65 -6.68 -5.95
N HIS A 145 3.77 -5.83 -6.47
CA HIS A 145 3.79 -4.40 -6.12
C HIS A 145 3.42 -4.19 -4.63
N PRO A 146 4.36 -3.75 -3.77
CA PRO A 146 4.21 -3.80 -2.33
C PRO A 146 3.16 -2.82 -1.81
N VAL A 147 3.21 -1.57 -2.28
CA VAL A 147 2.32 -0.50 -1.82
C VAL A 147 0.88 -0.78 -2.24
N LEU A 148 0.68 -1.16 -3.50
CA LEU A 148 -0.64 -1.49 -4.01
C LEU A 148 -1.26 -2.66 -3.23
N SER A 149 -0.46 -3.70 -2.94
CA SER A 149 -0.96 -4.90 -2.26
C SER A 149 -1.25 -4.68 -0.77
N MET A 150 -0.46 -3.83 -0.08
CA MET A 150 -0.72 -3.47 1.32
C MET A 150 -1.96 -2.59 1.48
N VAL A 151 -2.19 -1.66 0.55
CA VAL A 151 -3.27 -0.67 0.66
C VAL A 151 -4.58 -1.17 0.03
N ALA A 152 -4.53 -2.17 -0.86
CA ALA A 152 -5.71 -2.68 -1.56
C ALA A 152 -6.88 -3.06 -0.63
N SER A 153 -6.60 -3.79 0.46
CA SER A 153 -7.66 -4.23 1.37
C SER A 153 -8.32 -3.03 2.09
N PRO A 154 -7.60 -2.15 2.80
CA PRO A 154 -8.20 -0.95 3.39
C PRO A 154 -8.90 -0.04 2.35
N ALA A 155 -8.29 0.17 1.18
CA ALA A 155 -8.84 1.06 0.15
C ALA A 155 -10.15 0.54 -0.45
N SER A 156 -10.29 -0.77 -0.62
CA SER A 156 -11.54 -1.38 -1.10
C SER A 156 -12.68 -1.30 -0.08
N GLN A 157 -12.35 -1.29 1.21
CA GLN A 157 -13.33 -1.27 2.30
C GLN A 157 -13.83 0.13 2.64
N LEU A 158 -13.00 1.16 2.47
CA LEU A 158 -13.30 2.53 2.86
C LEU A 158 -14.59 3.08 2.20
N PRO A 159 -14.84 2.90 0.89
CA PRO A 159 -16.07 3.39 0.26
C PRO A 159 -17.33 2.78 0.87
N VAL A 160 -17.36 1.44 1.03
CA VAL A 160 -18.48 0.74 1.65
C VAL A 160 -18.66 1.19 3.09
N PHE A 161 -17.55 1.38 3.82
CA PHE A 161 -17.60 1.85 5.19
C PHE A 161 -18.23 3.23 5.34
N VAL A 162 -17.87 4.16 4.47
CA VAL A 162 -18.43 5.52 4.47
C VAL A 162 -19.90 5.50 4.05
N VAL A 163 -20.25 4.79 2.99
CA VAL A 163 -21.65 4.72 2.49
C VAL A 163 -22.58 4.13 3.54
N LEU A 164 -22.22 2.99 4.15
CA LEU A 164 -23.04 2.38 5.19
C LEU A 164 -23.13 3.24 6.45
N SER A 165 -22.03 3.91 6.86
CA SER A 165 -22.08 4.84 8.00
C SER A 165 -23.04 6.00 7.71
N MET A 166 -22.98 6.58 6.52
CA MET A 166 -23.90 7.66 6.12
C MET A 166 -25.35 7.19 6.06
N MET A 167 -25.60 5.98 5.55
CA MET A 167 -26.94 5.37 5.51
C MET A 167 -27.49 5.18 6.93
N PHE A 168 -26.74 4.57 7.85
CA PHE A 168 -27.19 4.37 9.23
C PHE A 168 -27.35 5.68 10.00
N SER A 169 -26.47 6.66 9.79
CA SER A 169 -26.65 8.01 10.35
C SER A 169 -27.90 8.71 9.81
N ARG A 170 -28.32 8.43 8.58
CA ARG A 170 -29.56 8.98 8.00
C ARG A 170 -30.80 8.28 8.53
N LEU A 171 -30.73 6.97 8.70
CA LEU A 171 -31.81 6.18 9.31
C LEU A 171 -32.03 6.55 10.78
N ALA A 172 -31.00 7.02 11.48
CA ALA A 172 -31.10 7.56 12.84
C ALA A 172 -31.48 9.07 12.87
N GLN A 173 -32.25 9.57 11.91
CA GLN A 173 -32.80 10.93 11.96
C GLN A 173 -34.29 10.86 12.22
N ASP A 174 -34.77 11.63 13.19
CA ASP A 174 -36.18 11.62 13.58
C ASP A 174 -37.10 12.13 12.44
N PRO A 175 -38.30 11.54 12.27
CA PRO A 175 -38.82 10.34 12.94
C PRO A 175 -38.22 9.05 12.37
N THR A 176 -37.85 8.09 13.23
CA THR A 176 -37.20 6.84 12.80
C THR A 176 -37.81 5.59 13.45
N PRO A 177 -37.89 4.46 12.72
CA PRO A 177 -38.24 3.17 13.32
C PRO A 177 -37.18 2.65 14.29
N PHE A 178 -35.97 3.23 14.33
CA PHE A 178 -34.88 2.80 15.23
C PHE A 178 -35.14 3.06 16.71
N ASP A 179 -36.16 3.86 17.05
CA ASP A 179 -36.59 4.05 18.43
C ASP A 179 -37.42 2.88 18.98
N SER A 180 -37.89 1.98 18.11
CA SER A 180 -38.77 0.87 18.49
C SER A 180 -38.04 -0.34 19.06
N GLU A 181 -36.71 -0.42 18.94
CA GLU A 181 -35.94 -1.58 19.38
C GLU A 181 -34.73 -1.22 20.25
N ALA A 182 -34.48 -2.10 21.21
CA ALA A 182 -33.30 -2.11 22.05
C ALA A 182 -32.44 -3.34 21.70
N PHE A 183 -31.11 -3.19 21.74
CA PHE A 183 -30.19 -4.29 21.45
C PHE A 183 -28.94 -4.21 22.31
N LEU A 184 -28.64 -5.31 23.02
CA LEU A 184 -27.54 -5.39 24.00
C LEU A 184 -27.65 -4.29 25.06
N THR A 185 -26.75 -3.31 25.06
CA THR A 185 -26.75 -2.16 25.98
C THR A 185 -27.41 -0.91 25.38
N LEU A 186 -27.79 -0.95 24.10
CA LEU A 186 -28.52 0.13 23.45
C LEU A 186 -29.99 0.08 23.87
N THR A 187 -30.46 1.17 24.47
CA THR A 187 -31.88 1.36 24.75
C THR A 187 -32.67 1.71 23.49
N THR A 188 -32.05 2.44 22.56
CA THR A 188 -32.56 2.69 21.20
C THR A 188 -31.39 2.70 20.21
N LEU A 189 -31.65 2.44 18.93
CA LEU A 189 -30.61 2.49 17.88
C LEU A 189 -30.33 3.92 17.38
N ASN A 190 -31.24 4.84 17.64
CA ASN A 190 -31.16 6.22 17.22
C ASN A 190 -30.18 7.03 18.10
N HIS A 191 -30.22 6.79 19.42
CA HIS A 191 -29.42 7.53 20.37
C HIS A 191 -28.05 6.90 20.61
N PRO A 192 -27.06 7.69 21.08
CA PRO A 192 -25.79 7.15 21.53
C PRO A 192 -25.96 6.18 22.70
N ASP A 193 -25.05 5.21 22.83
CA ASP A 193 -25.05 4.23 23.92
C ASP A 193 -24.91 4.94 25.28
N PRO A 194 -25.93 4.92 26.16
CA PRO A 194 -25.86 5.59 27.46
C PRO A 194 -24.81 4.96 28.39
N THR A 195 -24.49 3.69 28.19
CA THR A 195 -23.55 2.93 29.03
C THR A 195 -22.10 3.02 28.57
N TRP A 196 -21.86 3.53 27.36
CA TRP A 196 -20.55 3.51 26.67
C TRP A 196 -19.95 2.11 26.47
N ALA A 197 -20.70 1.03 26.73
CA ALA A 197 -20.19 -0.32 26.67
C ALA A 197 -19.78 -0.72 25.25
N ILE A 198 -20.62 -0.49 24.24
CA ILE A 198 -20.32 -0.85 22.85
C ILE A 198 -19.17 0.01 22.29
N PRO A 199 -19.11 1.35 22.51
CA PRO A 199 -17.93 2.15 22.18
C PRO A 199 -16.63 1.60 22.77
N ILE A 200 -16.63 1.17 24.04
CA ILE A 200 -15.45 0.59 24.70
C ILE A 200 -15.06 -0.74 24.03
N VAL A 201 -16.03 -1.63 23.78
CA VAL A 201 -15.80 -2.89 23.05
C VAL A 201 -15.22 -2.62 21.66
N LEU A 202 -15.76 -1.66 20.92
CA LEU A 202 -15.22 -1.23 19.64
C LEU A 202 -13.76 -0.78 19.75
N GLY A 203 -13.43 -0.03 20.80
CA GLY A 203 -12.06 0.38 21.10
C GLY A 203 -11.12 -0.81 21.30
N PHE A 204 -11.54 -1.80 22.10
CA PHE A 204 -10.76 -3.02 22.31
C PHE A 204 -10.58 -3.84 21.05
N VAL A 205 -11.65 -4.05 20.28
CA VAL A 205 -11.58 -4.79 19.01
C VAL A 205 -10.70 -4.06 17.99
N THR A 206 -10.76 -2.73 17.95
CA THR A 206 -9.89 -1.93 17.08
C THR A 206 -8.42 -2.04 17.50
N MET A 207 -8.14 -2.04 18.80
CA MET A 207 -6.78 -2.28 19.31
C MET A 207 -6.29 -3.67 18.95
N ALA A 208 -7.12 -4.70 19.15
CA ALA A 208 -6.81 -6.07 18.76
C ALA A 208 -6.53 -6.18 17.26
N ASN A 209 -7.27 -5.46 16.41
CA ASN A 209 -7.00 -5.38 14.98
C ASN A 209 -5.62 -4.76 14.68
N VAL A 210 -5.23 -3.70 15.37
CA VAL A 210 -3.89 -3.08 15.20
C VAL A 210 -2.79 -4.05 15.64
N GLU A 211 -2.99 -4.77 16.75
CA GLU A 211 -2.00 -5.69 17.28
C GLU A 211 -1.97 -7.06 16.58
N SER A 212 -3.04 -7.47 15.91
CA SER A 212 -3.18 -8.78 15.26
C SER A 212 -2.03 -9.06 14.27
N ASN A 213 -1.58 -8.04 13.52
CA ASN A 213 -0.43 -8.13 12.62
C ASN A 213 0.87 -8.50 13.34
N ASN A 214 1.00 -8.15 14.63
CA ASN A 214 2.15 -8.47 15.47
C ASN A 214 1.97 -9.83 16.18
N TRP A 215 0.74 -10.18 16.57
CA TRP A 215 0.43 -11.44 17.26
C TRP A 215 0.79 -12.66 16.40
N LEU A 216 0.54 -12.59 15.09
CA LEU A 216 0.77 -13.69 14.14
C LEU A 216 2.11 -13.57 13.36
N MET A 217 3.04 -12.75 13.86
CA MET A 217 4.40 -12.68 13.33
C MET A 217 5.06 -14.07 13.29
N SER A 218 5.64 -14.42 12.15
CA SER A 218 6.45 -15.63 11.99
C SER A 218 7.62 -15.63 12.96
N ALA A 219 8.07 -16.80 13.41
CA ALA A 219 9.32 -16.95 14.16
C ALA A 219 10.50 -16.28 13.43
N VAL A 220 10.54 -16.39 12.10
CA VAL A 220 11.53 -15.73 11.23
C VAL A 220 11.43 -14.20 11.27
N GLN A 221 10.22 -13.64 11.35
CA GLN A 221 10.02 -12.19 11.47
C GLN A 221 10.41 -11.69 12.86
N ARG A 222 10.09 -12.46 13.92
CA ARG A 222 10.51 -12.15 15.30
C ARG A 222 12.03 -12.17 15.43
N ASP A 223 12.70 -13.14 14.83
CA ASP A 223 14.17 -13.20 14.82
C ASP A 223 14.82 -12.05 14.06
N ARG A 224 14.22 -11.64 12.93
CA ARG A 224 14.66 -10.45 12.19
C ARG A 224 14.48 -9.18 13.00
N LEU A 225 13.36 -9.05 13.72
CA LEU A 225 13.09 -7.91 14.59
C LEU A 225 14.11 -7.86 15.72
N ARG A 226 14.37 -8.98 16.41
CA ARG A 226 15.40 -9.10 17.46
C ARG A 226 16.77 -8.73 16.96
N LYS A 227 17.22 -9.28 15.83
CA LYS A 227 18.51 -8.94 15.21
C LYS A 227 18.61 -7.46 14.83
N ALA A 228 17.50 -6.85 14.40
CA ALA A 228 17.46 -5.42 14.10
C ALA A 228 17.52 -4.56 15.38
N GLU A 229 16.85 -5.00 16.44
CA GLU A 229 16.88 -4.36 17.76
C GLU A 229 18.25 -4.46 18.42
N GLU A 230 18.90 -5.63 18.36
CA GLU A 230 20.27 -5.84 18.85
C GLU A 230 21.28 -4.97 18.09
N LYS A 231 21.25 -4.98 16.75
CA LYS A 231 22.08 -4.08 15.94
C LYS A 231 21.83 -2.61 16.25
N ARG A 232 20.59 -2.25 16.61
CA ARG A 232 20.24 -0.88 17.00
C ARG A 232 20.76 -0.56 18.41
N ALA A 233 20.64 -1.47 19.37
CA ALA A 233 21.19 -1.29 20.71
C ALA A 233 22.72 -1.08 20.62
N GLN A 234 23.39 -1.84 19.75
CA GLN A 234 24.81 -1.63 19.43
C GLN A 234 25.07 -0.27 18.78
N MET A 235 24.23 0.19 17.85
CA MET A 235 24.37 1.52 17.25
C MET A 235 24.10 2.68 18.22
N MET A 236 23.18 2.49 19.18
CA MET A 236 22.91 3.47 20.24
C MET A 236 24.06 3.51 21.26
N ALA A 237 24.61 2.34 21.63
CA ALA A 237 25.81 2.27 22.46
C ALA A 237 27.03 2.91 21.76
N ALA A 238 27.10 2.83 20.42
CA ALA A 238 28.13 3.48 19.61
C ALA A 238 27.86 4.98 19.32
N GLY A 239 26.84 5.59 19.93
CA GLY A 239 26.53 7.03 19.79
C GLY A 239 26.09 7.48 18.39
N LYS A 240 25.68 6.55 17.51
CA LYS A 240 25.19 6.89 16.16
C LYS A 240 23.72 7.33 16.19
N SER A 241 23.39 8.26 15.30
CA SER A 241 22.17 9.08 15.33
C SER A 241 20.84 8.30 15.42
N PHE A 242 19.85 8.99 16.02
CA PHE A 242 18.50 8.49 16.25
C PHE A 242 17.70 8.40 14.95
N VAL A 243 17.70 7.24 14.29
CA VAL A 243 16.77 6.98 13.19
C VAL A 243 15.37 6.73 13.79
N LEU A 244 14.46 7.70 13.63
CA LEU A 244 13.04 7.56 13.98
C LEU A 244 12.49 6.32 13.26
N GLN A 245 11.82 5.42 13.99
CA GLN A 245 11.21 4.24 13.41
C GLN A 245 9.82 4.60 12.88
N PRO A 246 9.58 4.64 11.56
CA PRO A 246 8.25 4.92 11.04
C PRO A 246 7.22 3.91 11.58
N HIS A 247 7.63 2.65 11.77
CA HIS A 247 6.76 1.60 12.29
C HIS A 247 6.29 1.84 13.74
N LYS A 248 7.17 2.29 14.65
CA LYS A 248 6.76 2.59 16.04
C LYS A 248 5.84 3.80 16.10
N ILE A 249 6.11 4.83 15.30
CA ILE A 249 5.25 6.01 15.22
C ILE A 249 3.87 5.61 14.70
N ILE A 250 3.82 4.87 13.59
CA ILE A 250 2.56 4.35 13.04
C ILE A 250 1.80 3.53 14.08
N LYS A 251 2.48 2.63 14.81
CA LYS A 251 1.83 1.82 15.85
C LYS A 251 1.25 2.68 16.98
N THR A 252 2.03 3.61 17.53
CA THR A 252 1.56 4.54 18.57
C THR A 252 0.40 5.40 18.07
N THR A 253 0.47 5.90 16.84
CA THR A 253 -0.63 6.65 16.21
C THR A 253 -1.88 5.79 16.05
N LEU A 254 -1.75 4.52 15.64
CA LEU A 254 -2.88 3.60 15.52
C LEU A 254 -3.49 3.25 16.87
N HIS A 255 -2.69 3.11 17.93
CA HIS A 255 -3.18 2.96 19.30
C HIS A 255 -3.98 4.19 19.75
N GLY A 256 -3.44 5.39 19.50
CA GLY A 256 -4.14 6.65 19.77
C GLY A 256 -5.45 6.77 18.99
N LEU A 257 -5.46 6.35 17.71
CA LEU A 257 -6.67 6.30 16.89
C LEU A 257 -7.73 5.36 17.48
N SER A 258 -7.31 4.24 18.09
CA SER A 258 -8.22 3.30 18.77
C SER A 258 -8.93 3.97 19.94
N VAL A 259 -8.21 4.77 20.74
CA VAL A 259 -8.80 5.55 21.85
C VAL A 259 -9.71 6.65 21.32
N GLY A 260 -9.25 7.41 20.31
CA GLY A 260 -10.08 8.44 19.67
C GLY A 260 -11.37 7.90 19.05
N ARG A 261 -11.33 6.66 18.54
CA ARG A 261 -12.51 5.98 17.99
C ARG A 261 -13.58 5.69 19.06
N ILE A 262 -13.21 5.46 20.32
CA ILE A 262 -14.17 5.28 21.42
C ILE A 262 -14.99 6.57 21.61
N ILE A 263 -14.33 7.72 21.62
CA ILE A 263 -14.98 9.03 21.78
C ILE A 263 -15.92 9.30 20.61
N LEU A 264 -15.47 9.07 19.38
CA LEU A 264 -16.31 9.23 18.18
C LEU A 264 -17.51 8.29 18.18
N ALA A 265 -17.34 7.06 18.67
CA ALA A 265 -18.44 6.12 18.81
C ALA A 265 -19.43 6.54 19.90
N GLY A 266 -18.95 7.07 21.02
CA GLY A 266 -19.82 7.53 22.12
C GLY A 266 -20.70 8.74 21.78
N ILE A 267 -20.39 9.49 20.72
CA ILE A 267 -21.25 10.58 20.21
C ILE A 267 -22.07 10.18 18.97
N SER A 268 -21.85 8.99 18.43
CA SER A 268 -22.53 8.51 17.22
C SER A 268 -23.82 7.78 17.57
N PRO A 269 -24.82 7.72 16.66
CA PRO A 269 -26.02 6.91 16.85
C PRO A 269 -25.70 5.43 17.09
N GLY A 270 -26.48 4.75 17.94
CA GLY A 270 -26.30 3.34 18.27
C GLY A 270 -26.22 2.43 17.05
N SER A 271 -27.00 2.69 16.00
CA SER A 271 -26.97 1.96 14.72
C SER A 271 -25.61 2.01 14.02
N VAL A 272 -24.97 3.18 14.02
CA VAL A 272 -23.64 3.41 13.44
C VAL A 272 -22.57 2.70 14.27
N VAL A 273 -22.69 2.76 15.60
CA VAL A 273 -21.76 2.12 16.53
C VAL A 273 -21.86 0.59 16.43
N LEU A 274 -23.07 0.04 16.36
CA LEU A 274 -23.32 -1.38 16.16
C LEU A 274 -22.72 -1.86 14.83
N TYR A 275 -22.91 -1.09 13.77
CA TYR A 275 -22.27 -1.32 12.47
C TYR A 275 -20.73 -1.34 12.60
N TRP A 276 -20.13 -0.30 13.20
CA TRP A 276 -18.68 -0.21 13.37
C TRP A 276 -18.11 -1.37 14.17
N THR A 277 -18.77 -1.77 15.25
CA THR A 277 -18.36 -2.88 16.12
C THR A 277 -18.40 -4.20 15.37
N THR A 278 -19.53 -4.51 14.74
CA THR A 278 -19.68 -5.73 13.93
C THR A 278 -18.64 -5.79 12.81
N SER A 279 -18.42 -4.66 12.14
CA SER A 279 -17.46 -4.51 11.04
C SER A 279 -16.01 -4.71 11.51
N ALA A 280 -15.66 -4.21 12.70
CA ALA A 280 -14.34 -4.40 13.29
C ALA A 280 -14.11 -5.84 13.75
N ILE A 281 -15.13 -6.50 14.32
CA ILE A 281 -15.08 -7.92 14.70
C ILE A 281 -14.89 -8.79 13.46
N CYS A 282 -15.66 -8.55 12.40
CA CYS A 282 -15.50 -9.26 11.12
C CYS A 282 -14.09 -9.09 10.56
N GLY A 283 -13.52 -7.88 10.63
CA GLY A 283 -12.14 -7.61 10.21
C GLY A 283 -11.10 -8.38 11.03
N LEU A 284 -11.32 -8.53 12.34
CA LEU A 284 -10.44 -9.30 13.22
C LEU A 284 -10.48 -10.78 12.86
N ILE A 285 -11.69 -11.33 12.71
CA ILE A 285 -11.91 -12.72 12.29
C ILE A 285 -11.29 -12.96 10.90
N GLN A 286 -11.50 -12.04 9.96
CA GLN A 286 -10.90 -12.10 8.64
C GLN A 286 -9.37 -12.16 8.71
N THR A 287 -8.75 -11.32 9.55
CA THR A 287 -7.29 -11.32 9.74
C THR A 287 -6.81 -12.64 10.31
N TRP A 288 -7.52 -13.17 11.31
CA TRP A 288 -7.25 -14.49 11.88
C TRP A 288 -7.35 -15.61 10.85
N ILE A 289 -8.40 -15.66 10.05
CA ILE A 289 -8.59 -16.68 8.99
C ILE A 289 -7.46 -16.60 7.96
N LEU A 290 -7.16 -15.39 7.49
CA LEU A 290 -6.10 -15.18 6.52
C LEU A 290 -4.76 -15.65 7.10
N ASP A 291 -4.45 -15.32 8.34
CA ASP A 291 -3.14 -15.66 8.92
C ASP A 291 -3.04 -17.10 9.42
N TYR A 292 -4.17 -17.75 9.75
CA TYR A 292 -4.23 -19.17 10.09
C TYR A 292 -4.07 -20.07 8.86
N THR A 293 -4.43 -19.59 7.66
CA THR A 293 -4.22 -20.33 6.42
C THR A 293 -2.74 -20.71 6.31
N PRO A 294 -2.38 -22.01 6.32
CA PRO A 294 -1.01 -22.44 6.49
C PRO A 294 -0.09 -21.72 5.51
N ARG A 295 1.00 -21.16 6.05
CA ARG A 295 2.16 -20.82 5.24
C ARG A 295 2.58 -22.13 4.60
N GLU A 296 2.20 -22.37 3.35
CA GLU A 296 2.87 -23.39 2.57
C GLU A 296 4.35 -23.10 2.72
N ARG A 297 5.03 -24.00 3.43
CA ARG A 297 6.46 -23.95 3.60
C ARG A 297 6.99 -23.79 2.19
N PRO A 298 7.91 -22.86 1.91
CA PRO A 298 8.63 -22.93 0.66
C PRO A 298 9.29 -24.30 0.67
N THR A 299 8.66 -25.26 -0.02
CA THR A 299 9.19 -26.57 -0.33
C THR A 299 10.61 -26.33 -0.75
N SER A 300 11.53 -27.10 -0.20
CA SER A 300 12.99 -27.07 -0.37
C SER A 300 13.48 -27.08 -1.83
N GLN A 301 13.04 -26.14 -2.67
CA GLN A 301 13.40 -25.98 -4.07
C GLN A 301 14.43 -24.86 -4.27
N VAL A 302 14.75 -24.07 -3.23
CA VAL A 302 15.96 -23.22 -3.25
C VAL A 302 17.23 -24.03 -2.94
N ALA A 303 17.08 -25.31 -2.61
CA ALA A 303 18.18 -26.27 -2.48
C ALA A 303 18.46 -27.02 -3.80
N ALA A 304 18.38 -26.37 -4.96
CA ALA A 304 18.97 -26.86 -6.22
C ALA A 304 18.83 -25.82 -7.35
N ILE A 305 19.43 -24.64 -7.22
CA ILE A 305 19.91 -23.97 -8.43
C ILE A 305 21.41 -24.25 -8.47
N PRO A 306 21.88 -25.19 -9.31
CA PRO A 306 23.31 -25.36 -9.52
C PRO A 306 23.92 -24.03 -9.97
N PRO A 307 25.19 -23.74 -9.65
CA PRO A 307 25.88 -22.54 -10.09
C PRO A 307 26.06 -22.61 -11.61
N GLN A 308 25.06 -22.22 -12.38
CA GLN A 308 25.16 -22.10 -13.83
C GLN A 308 24.88 -20.68 -14.27
N SER A 309 25.95 -20.11 -14.85
CA SER A 309 26.00 -19.01 -15.79
C SER A 309 25.29 -17.72 -15.37
N VAL A 310 25.98 -16.94 -14.53
CA VAL A 310 26.12 -15.53 -14.85
C VAL A 310 26.72 -15.50 -16.25
N GLN A 311 25.89 -15.22 -17.26
CA GLN A 311 26.36 -14.89 -18.59
C GLN A 311 27.41 -13.81 -18.43
N SER A 312 28.65 -14.18 -18.76
CA SER A 312 29.70 -13.25 -19.13
C SER A 312 29.08 -12.23 -20.07
N VAL A 313 28.96 -10.99 -19.58
CA VAL A 313 28.86 -9.82 -20.44
C VAL A 313 30.03 -9.94 -21.41
N GLU A 314 29.70 -10.32 -22.64
CA GLU A 314 30.64 -10.42 -23.75
C GLU A 314 31.36 -9.07 -23.83
N ALA A 315 32.66 -9.10 -23.58
CA ALA A 315 33.52 -7.94 -23.76
C ALA A 315 33.33 -7.43 -25.20
N PRO A 316 33.23 -6.11 -25.43
CA PRO A 316 33.17 -5.58 -26.78
C PRO A 316 34.42 -6.07 -27.54
N LYS A 317 34.18 -6.79 -28.64
CA LYS A 317 35.22 -7.28 -29.55
C LYS A 317 36.17 -6.13 -29.91
N PRO A 318 37.49 -6.36 -29.92
CA PRO A 318 38.43 -5.35 -30.40
C PRO A 318 38.05 -4.98 -31.84
N VAL A 319 37.86 -3.69 -32.06
CA VAL A 319 37.71 -3.10 -33.39
C VAL A 319 38.99 -3.43 -34.15
N VAL A 320 38.85 -4.30 -35.14
CA VAL A 320 39.90 -4.59 -36.12
C VAL A 320 40.20 -3.29 -36.85
N GLU A 321 41.37 -2.72 -36.56
CA GLU A 321 41.96 -1.62 -37.28
C GLU A 321 42.17 -2.06 -38.73
N LYS A 322 41.50 -1.37 -39.68
CA LYS A 322 41.68 -1.61 -41.11
C LYS A 322 43.11 -1.19 -41.51
N PRO A 323 43.87 -2.03 -42.22
CA PRO A 323 45.17 -1.63 -42.72
C PRO A 323 45.02 -0.53 -43.79
N VAL A 324 45.77 0.55 -43.56
CA VAL A 324 46.03 1.63 -44.52
C VAL A 324 46.52 1.00 -45.83
N THR A 325 45.70 1.11 -46.86
CA THR A 325 46.03 0.62 -48.20
C THR A 325 47.01 1.60 -48.83
N ALA A 326 48.20 1.11 -49.11
CA ALA A 326 49.27 1.83 -49.78
C ALA A 326 48.87 2.23 -51.20
N THR A 327 49.26 3.44 -51.55
CA THR A 327 49.20 4.07 -52.87
C THR A 327 50.01 3.28 -53.91
N PRO A 328 49.49 3.04 -55.13
CA PRO A 328 50.31 2.50 -56.21
C PRO A 328 51.13 3.60 -56.87
N THR A 329 52.44 3.37 -56.90
CA THR A 329 53.44 4.11 -57.67
C THR A 329 53.21 3.90 -59.16
N LEU A 330 53.04 4.99 -59.91
CA LEU A 330 53.16 5.00 -61.37
C LEU A 330 54.48 5.70 -61.75
N VAL A 331 55.21 4.99 -62.60
CA VAL A 331 56.57 5.22 -63.09
C VAL A 331 56.62 6.36 -64.12
N ILE A 332 57.86 6.80 -64.43
CA ILE A 332 58.35 7.58 -65.59
C ILE A 332 58.69 9.03 -65.17
N LYS A 333 59.92 9.59 -65.28
CA LYS A 333 61.01 9.39 -66.25
C LYS A 333 62.36 9.86 -65.66
N LYS A 334 63.44 9.22 -66.14
CA LYS A 334 64.85 9.64 -66.02
C LYS A 334 65.06 11.10 -66.46
N THR A 335 65.99 11.80 -65.81
CA THR A 335 66.99 12.64 -66.50
C THR A 335 68.24 12.74 -65.61
N GLN A 336 69.38 12.49 -66.23
CA GLN A 336 70.73 12.57 -65.66
C GLN A 336 71.22 14.02 -65.60
N GLN A 337 72.07 14.34 -64.62
CA GLN A 337 73.37 15.03 -64.78
C GLN A 337 74.01 15.14 -63.38
N LYS A 338 75.15 14.46 -63.10
CA LYS A 338 76.53 14.95 -63.30
C LYS A 338 76.73 16.27 -62.52
N THR A 339 77.57 16.36 -61.48
CA THR A 339 79.04 16.29 -61.57
C THR A 339 79.66 16.45 -60.17
N GLN A 340 80.85 15.87 -60.01
CA GLN A 340 81.98 16.14 -59.08
C GLN A 340 81.98 17.57 -58.46
N LYS A 341 82.52 17.83 -57.27
CA LYS A 341 83.74 17.34 -56.63
C LYS A 341 83.75 17.79 -55.17
#